data_AF-A0A0G2E7B5-F1
#
_entry.id   AF-A0A0G2E7B5-F1
#
_cell.length_a   1.000
_cell.length_b   1.000
_cell.length_c   1.000
_cell.angle_alpha   90.00
_cell.angle_beta   90.00
_cell.angle_gamma   90.00
#
_symmetry.space_group_name_H-M   'P 1'
#
loop_
_entity.id
_entity.type
_entity.pdbx_description
1 polymer ?
#
loop_
_entity_poly.entity_id
_entity_poly.type
_entity_poly.pdbx_seq_one_letter_code
_entity_poly.pdbx_strand_id
1 'polypeptide(L)'
;MPPRLGNFQQLSKICTRCALRQNRTIKRNYHAKVPNRTFISLEGVDALPFLQGLVTANLTKSAPEVRYNGGLALSKAIYTAFLNAHGRILHDVLISPGFSLTKEDGKPSDESFLIEVDSNAAKSLFKHLKKHKLRSKFKMRLFEPEELDVYSHWAGPGEAASDASKEFGFNQNESVLCAEDPRPGLLNRIVFRSGGITSKILTSHPHIKEPRDYTLYRMLNGLAEGQNEILTESSLPQESNIDFCNGIDFRKGCYLGQELTIRTHHTGVVRKRILPVIFSDIPTVDHSGDDTTSGPSNTDTSLIPGTPAWWSRYSSFSLPLPGSDISKLNLSPSHSGKGPSKGRSAGKFLAGIGNVGLALCRLEMLTDIRLTDTVTPFDPEQRWKISWEAQDGGGKIGQLEVKAQVPEWMRVRLERPHEEEKVAEDEEDDEYEDEEETEEEEEVRRNEQHG
;
A
#
# COMPACT_ATOMS: atom_id res chain seq x y z
N MET A 1 36.44 -38.76 52.95
CA MET A 1 35.22 -38.24 53.63
C MET A 1 35.58 -38.02 55.10
N PRO A 2 35.23 -36.90 55.76
CA PRO A 2 34.45 -35.68 55.41
C PRO A 2 35.39 -34.44 55.24
N PRO A 3 35.00 -33.12 55.20
CA PRO A 3 33.70 -32.48 55.54
C PRO A 3 33.15 -31.33 54.64
N ARG A 4 31.82 -31.15 54.81
CA ARG A 4 30.99 -29.92 54.96
C ARG A 4 31.18 -28.68 54.08
N LEU A 5 30.05 -28.37 53.41
CA LEU A 5 29.63 -27.13 52.75
C LEU A 5 29.68 -25.91 53.68
N GLY A 6 30.18 -24.78 53.15
CA GLY A 6 30.10 -23.44 53.73
C GLY A 6 29.69 -22.39 52.70
N ASN A 7 28.50 -21.85 52.91
CA ASN A 7 27.96 -20.51 52.60
C ASN A 7 28.58 -19.63 51.50
N PHE A 8 27.73 -19.25 50.52
CA PHE A 8 27.61 -17.86 50.07
C PHE A 8 26.13 -17.46 50.02
N GLN A 9 25.66 -16.83 51.10
CA GLN A 9 24.47 -15.99 51.11
C GLN A 9 24.85 -14.61 50.55
N GLN A 10 24.24 -14.20 49.44
CA GLN A 10 23.67 -12.85 49.20
C GLN A 10 23.46 -12.63 47.70
N LEU A 11 22.27 -12.97 47.20
CA LEU A 11 21.69 -12.27 46.06
C LEU A 11 20.52 -11.46 46.60
N SER A 12 20.78 -10.18 46.76
CA SER A 12 19.81 -9.17 47.17
C SER A 12 18.69 -9.07 46.13
N LYS A 13 17.48 -9.04 46.68
CA LYS A 13 16.20 -8.81 46.02
C LYS A 13 16.29 -7.70 44.97
N ILE A 14 16.19 -8.07 43.69
CA ILE A 14 15.86 -7.09 42.64
C ILE A 14 14.43 -6.63 42.90
N CYS A 15 14.29 -5.38 43.30
CA CYS A 15 13.02 -4.70 43.50
C CYS A 15 12.18 -4.79 42.21
N THR A 16 10.96 -5.35 42.29
CA THR A 16 10.03 -5.46 41.15
C THR A 16 9.70 -4.09 40.53
N ARG A 17 9.79 -2.99 41.30
CA ARG A 17 9.68 -1.62 40.77
C ARG A 17 10.89 -1.18 39.94
N CYS A 18 12.07 -1.76 40.12
CA CYS A 18 13.25 -1.49 39.28
C CYS A 18 13.24 -2.31 37.98
N ALA A 19 12.75 -3.56 38.01
CA ALA A 19 12.56 -4.36 36.79
C ALA A 19 11.50 -3.73 35.85
N LEU A 20 10.47 -3.08 36.43
CA LEU A 20 9.46 -2.31 35.69
C LEU A 20 9.99 -0.97 35.14
N ARG A 21 11.16 -0.48 35.59
CA ARG A 21 11.80 0.73 35.03
C ARG A 21 12.74 0.45 33.86
N GLN A 22 13.15 -0.82 33.66
CA GLN A 22 13.98 -1.23 32.52
C GLN A 22 13.19 -1.77 31.32
N ASN A 23 11.87 -1.90 31.46
CA ASN A 23 10.97 -2.23 30.37
C ASN A 23 10.26 -0.98 29.83
N ARG A 24 11.03 0.05 29.46
CA ARG A 24 10.56 0.97 28.43
C ARG A 24 10.59 0.16 27.15
N THR A 25 9.45 -0.36 26.73
CA THR A 25 9.24 -0.89 25.38
C THR A 25 9.81 0.16 24.43
N ILE A 26 10.94 -0.15 23.81
CA ILE A 26 11.57 0.75 22.86
C ILE A 26 10.57 0.83 21.71
N LYS A 27 9.98 2.00 21.49
CA LYS A 27 9.14 2.29 20.33
C LYS A 27 9.94 2.01 19.07
N ARG A 28 9.47 1.15 18.16
CA ARG A 28 10.23 0.80 16.94
C ARG A 28 9.37 0.98 15.71
N ASN A 29 9.51 2.12 15.04
CA ASN A 29 9.14 2.23 13.65
C ASN A 29 10.27 1.69 12.78
N TYR A 30 9.95 1.38 11.53
CA TYR A 30 10.92 0.95 10.54
C TYR A 30 10.89 1.87 9.34
N HIS A 31 12.03 1.96 8.67
CA HIS A 31 12.13 2.68 7.42
C HIS A 31 13.04 1.97 6.44
N ALA A 32 12.74 2.08 5.15
CA ALA A 32 13.56 1.54 4.08
C ALA A 32 13.44 2.39 2.82
N LYS A 33 14.48 2.33 1.97
CA LYS A 33 14.43 2.92 0.64
C LYS A 33 13.34 2.21 -0.18
N VAL A 34 12.47 2.98 -0.83
CA VAL A 34 11.40 2.45 -1.69
C VAL A 34 12.00 2.06 -3.04
N PRO A 35 11.88 0.80 -3.49
CA PRO A 35 12.44 0.36 -4.76
C PRO A 35 11.57 0.81 -5.95
N ASN A 36 12.19 0.98 -7.13
CA ASN A 36 11.52 1.18 -8.42
C ASN A 36 10.57 2.38 -8.49
N ARG A 37 10.88 3.49 -7.80
CA ARG A 37 10.10 4.74 -7.88
C ARG A 37 10.95 5.87 -8.43
N THR A 38 10.30 6.77 -9.16
CA THR A 38 10.86 8.05 -9.59
C THR A 38 9.75 9.10 -9.55
N PHE A 39 10.08 10.33 -9.92
CA PHE A 39 9.22 11.49 -9.71
C PHE A 39 8.98 12.29 -10.98
N ILE A 40 7.82 12.92 -11.03
CA ILE A 40 7.48 13.99 -11.97
C ILE A 40 7.03 15.19 -11.14
N SER A 41 7.66 16.36 -11.33
CA SER A 41 7.18 17.60 -10.71
C SER A 41 6.31 18.40 -11.68
N LEU A 42 5.25 18.99 -11.15
CA LEU A 42 4.41 20.00 -11.79
C LEU A 42 4.46 21.28 -10.95
N GLU A 43 4.70 22.43 -11.56
CA GLU A 43 4.76 23.72 -10.85
C GLU A 43 4.10 24.85 -11.67
N GLY A 44 3.04 25.44 -11.12
CA GLY A 44 2.36 26.63 -11.65
C GLY A 44 0.85 26.59 -11.50
N VAL A 45 0.21 27.76 -11.62
CA VAL A 45 -1.22 28.04 -11.42
C VAL A 45 -2.21 27.01 -11.95
N ASP A 46 -1.95 26.42 -13.14
CA ASP A 46 -2.89 25.48 -13.76
C ASP A 46 -2.61 24.01 -13.39
N ALA A 47 -1.63 23.71 -12.52
CA ALA A 47 -1.24 22.34 -12.18
C ALA A 47 -2.35 21.58 -11.43
N LEU A 48 -2.97 22.22 -10.43
CA LEU A 48 -4.07 21.63 -9.65
C LEU A 48 -5.29 21.30 -10.53
N PRO A 49 -5.93 22.27 -11.25
CA PRO A 49 -7.09 21.95 -12.08
C PRO A 49 -6.76 20.97 -13.21
N PHE A 50 -5.52 20.98 -13.73
CA PHE A 50 -5.05 19.99 -14.70
C PHE A 50 -5.02 18.57 -14.13
N LEU A 51 -4.41 18.38 -12.95
CA LEU A 51 -4.35 17.08 -12.31
C LEU A 51 -5.74 16.62 -11.86
N GLN A 52 -6.57 17.54 -11.36
CA GLN A 52 -7.94 17.26 -10.92
C GLN A 52 -8.76 16.57 -12.03
N GLY A 53 -8.57 16.94 -13.30
CA GLY A 53 -9.26 16.31 -14.43
C GLY A 53 -8.66 14.98 -14.92
N LEU A 54 -7.54 14.53 -14.38
CA LEU A 54 -6.82 13.33 -14.86
C LEU A 54 -6.69 12.20 -13.82
N VAL A 55 -6.94 12.49 -12.55
CA VAL A 55 -6.77 11.52 -11.46
C VAL A 55 -8.08 11.22 -10.75
N THR A 56 -8.17 10.02 -10.17
CA THR A 56 -9.37 9.52 -9.47
C THR A 56 -9.63 10.21 -8.12
N ALA A 57 -8.60 10.61 -7.38
CA ALA A 57 -8.74 11.30 -6.10
C ALA A 57 -9.00 12.80 -6.27
N ASN A 58 -9.58 13.41 -5.25
CA ASN A 58 -9.76 14.86 -5.19
C ASN A 58 -8.55 15.53 -4.52
N LEU A 59 -7.87 16.38 -5.28
CA LEU A 59 -6.66 17.05 -4.83
C LEU A 59 -6.95 18.34 -4.03
N THR A 60 -8.17 18.87 -4.06
CA THR A 60 -8.53 20.10 -3.34
C THR A 60 -8.79 19.82 -1.86
N LYS A 61 -9.53 18.75 -1.54
CA LYS A 61 -9.79 18.29 -0.16
C LYS A 61 -8.53 17.83 0.57
N SER A 62 -7.50 17.48 -0.21
CA SER A 62 -6.25 16.92 0.27
C SER A 62 -5.09 17.93 0.19
N ALA A 63 -5.38 19.22 0.21
CA ALA A 63 -4.40 20.28 0.38
C ALA A 63 -4.38 20.77 1.85
N PRO A 64 -4.10 19.92 2.87
CA PRO A 64 -3.81 20.45 4.18
C PRO A 64 -2.53 21.26 4.08
N GLU A 65 -2.53 22.42 4.73
CA GLU A 65 -1.40 23.34 4.90
C GLU A 65 -0.05 22.64 4.76
N VAL A 66 0.65 22.87 3.66
CA VAL A 66 2.03 22.40 3.55
C VAL A 66 2.82 23.20 4.57
N ARG A 67 3.18 22.57 5.68
CA ARG A 67 3.92 23.23 6.74
C ARG A 67 5.39 23.17 6.40
N TYR A 68 5.96 24.34 6.15
CA TYR A 68 7.38 24.47 5.91
C TYR A 68 8.11 24.96 7.15
N ASN A 69 9.14 24.24 7.56
CA ASN A 69 9.98 24.62 8.69
C ASN A 69 11.45 24.46 8.31
N GLY A 70 11.99 25.49 7.61
CA GLY A 70 13.37 25.56 7.13
C GLY A 70 13.76 24.28 6.39
N GLY A 71 13.60 24.16 5.09
CA GLY A 71 13.98 22.96 4.31
C GLY A 71 12.98 21.80 4.37
N LEU A 72 12.31 21.59 5.51
CA LEU A 72 11.37 20.49 5.71
C LEU A 72 9.94 20.90 5.31
N ALA A 73 9.41 20.25 4.28
CA ALA A 73 8.01 20.31 3.88
C ALA A 73 7.24 19.12 4.48
N LEU A 74 6.25 19.42 5.34
CA LEU A 74 5.30 18.44 5.85
C LEU A 74 4.03 18.51 5.01
N SER A 75 3.58 17.36 4.52
CA SER A 75 2.41 17.26 3.63
C SER A 75 1.61 16.01 3.95
N LYS A 76 0.41 15.89 3.38
CA LYS A 76 -0.25 14.60 3.20
C LYS A 76 -0.10 14.16 1.74
N ALA A 77 0.35 12.93 1.51
CA ALA A 77 0.36 12.37 0.17
C ALA A 77 -1.03 11.88 -0.19
N ILE A 78 -1.34 11.90 -1.48
CA ILE A 78 -2.62 11.48 -2.04
C ILE A 78 -2.35 10.27 -2.91
N TYR A 79 -2.81 9.10 -2.46
CA TYR A 79 -2.77 7.91 -3.30
C TYR A 79 -3.88 8.00 -4.33
N THR A 80 -3.59 7.79 -5.60
CA THR A 80 -4.58 7.92 -6.67
C THR A 80 -4.12 7.17 -7.92
N ALA A 81 -4.98 7.09 -8.94
CA ALA A 81 -4.61 6.52 -10.23
C ALA A 81 -4.89 7.48 -11.39
N PHE A 82 -4.08 7.36 -12.43
CA PHE A 82 -4.42 7.81 -13.78
C PHE A 82 -5.14 6.69 -14.51
N LEU A 83 -6.25 6.99 -15.18
CA LEU A 83 -7.01 6.00 -15.94
C LEU A 83 -6.91 6.25 -17.45
N ASN A 84 -7.18 5.20 -18.22
CA ASN A 84 -7.50 5.36 -19.63
C ASN A 84 -8.96 5.77 -19.82
N ALA A 85 -9.35 6.11 -21.05
CA ALA A 85 -10.73 6.53 -21.37
C ALA A 85 -11.79 5.45 -21.06
N HIS A 86 -11.39 4.17 -20.94
CA HIS A 86 -12.27 3.07 -20.59
C HIS A 86 -12.35 2.82 -19.07
N GLY A 87 -11.71 3.65 -18.23
CA GLY A 87 -11.71 3.53 -16.77
C GLY A 87 -10.82 2.41 -16.23
N ARG A 88 -9.78 2.02 -16.97
CA ARG A 88 -8.74 1.08 -16.50
C ARG A 88 -7.51 1.84 -16.04
N ILE A 89 -6.85 1.33 -15.00
CA ILE A 89 -5.65 1.95 -14.43
C ILE A 89 -4.53 1.99 -15.49
N LEU A 90 -3.99 3.17 -15.73
CA LEU A 90 -2.72 3.35 -16.42
C LEU A 90 -1.57 3.26 -15.42
N HIS A 91 -1.65 4.04 -14.34
CA HIS A 91 -0.59 4.16 -13.33
C HIS A 91 -1.20 4.46 -11.96
N ASP A 92 -0.74 3.76 -10.93
CA ASP A 92 -0.92 4.17 -9.53
C ASP A 92 0.18 5.16 -9.13
N VAL A 93 -0.18 6.18 -8.37
CA VAL A 93 0.74 7.25 -7.97
C VAL A 93 0.47 7.71 -6.54
N LEU A 94 1.50 8.26 -5.91
CA LEU A 94 1.33 9.13 -4.74
C LEU A 94 1.62 10.56 -5.20
N ILE A 95 0.70 11.48 -4.95
CA ILE A 95 0.86 12.90 -5.27
C ILE A 95 1.04 13.66 -3.97
N SER A 96 2.16 14.36 -3.83
CA SER A 96 2.44 15.21 -2.67
C SER A 96 2.45 16.67 -3.07
N PRO A 97 1.57 17.53 -2.53
CA PRO A 97 1.62 18.96 -2.73
C PRO A 97 2.81 19.61 -2.01
N GLY A 98 3.16 20.82 -2.43
CA GLY A 98 4.05 21.72 -1.70
C GLY A 98 5.55 21.42 -1.79
N PHE A 99 5.97 20.42 -2.56
CA PHE A 99 7.39 20.18 -2.81
C PHE A 99 7.87 20.90 -4.07
N SER A 100 8.70 21.93 -3.90
CA SER A 100 9.41 22.59 -4.99
C SER A 100 10.92 22.49 -4.80
N LEU A 101 11.61 21.97 -5.83
CA LEU A 101 13.07 21.92 -5.86
C LEU A 101 13.71 23.23 -6.34
N THR A 102 12.91 24.19 -6.80
CA THR A 102 13.39 25.40 -7.49
C THR A 102 13.49 26.61 -6.57
N LYS A 103 12.79 26.61 -5.43
CA LYS A 103 12.81 27.73 -4.48
C LYS A 103 13.87 27.52 -3.41
N GLU A 104 15.01 28.20 -3.55
CA GLU A 104 16.04 28.32 -2.49
C GLU A 104 15.46 28.96 -1.22
N ASP A 105 14.41 29.78 -1.37
CA ASP A 105 13.73 30.48 -0.27
C ASP A 105 12.82 29.57 0.57
N GLY A 106 12.61 28.33 0.14
CA GLY A 106 11.85 27.35 0.90
C GLY A 106 10.36 27.61 1.04
N LYS A 107 9.78 28.65 0.45
CA LYS A 107 8.35 28.89 0.59
C LYS A 107 7.56 27.78 -0.13
N PRO A 108 6.68 27.05 0.58
CA PRO A 108 5.80 26.08 -0.06
C PRO A 108 4.96 26.81 -1.11
N SER A 109 4.70 26.12 -2.22
CA SER A 109 3.84 26.62 -3.27
C SER A 109 2.66 25.67 -3.34
N ASP A 110 1.45 26.19 -3.11
CA ASP A 110 0.21 25.43 -3.29
C ASP A 110 0.01 25.03 -4.77
N GLU A 111 0.83 25.60 -5.65
CA GLU A 111 0.91 25.33 -7.08
C GLU A 111 1.96 24.27 -7.48
N SER A 112 2.61 23.61 -6.51
CA SER A 112 3.65 22.62 -6.77
C SER A 112 3.22 21.22 -6.33
N PHE A 113 3.37 20.25 -7.22
CA PHE A 113 3.03 18.85 -6.98
C PHE A 113 4.20 17.95 -7.37
N LEU A 114 4.48 16.96 -6.52
CA LEU A 114 5.41 15.89 -6.80
C LEU A 114 4.64 14.58 -6.95
N ILE A 115 4.73 13.97 -8.13
CA ILE A 115 4.08 12.71 -8.46
C ILE A 115 5.11 11.59 -8.35
N GLU A 116 5.00 10.75 -7.33
CA GLU A 116 5.73 9.49 -7.18
C GLU A 116 5.07 8.42 -8.08
N VAL A 117 5.85 7.80 -8.96
CA VAL A 117 5.38 6.78 -9.92
C VAL A 117 6.42 5.67 -10.08
N ASP A 118 5.98 4.48 -10.51
CA ASP A 118 6.87 3.39 -10.90
C ASP A 118 7.86 3.87 -11.98
N SER A 119 9.16 3.62 -11.76
CA SER A 119 10.23 4.06 -12.65
C SER A 119 10.10 3.52 -14.07
N ASN A 120 9.55 2.31 -14.24
CA ASN A 120 9.30 1.71 -15.56
C ASN A 120 8.15 2.39 -16.29
N ALA A 121 7.24 3.03 -15.55
CA ALA A 121 6.04 3.65 -16.08
C ALA A 121 6.18 5.18 -16.26
N ALA A 122 7.17 5.80 -15.60
CA ALA A 122 7.35 7.24 -15.53
C ALA A 122 7.43 7.94 -16.89
N LYS A 123 8.17 7.37 -17.86
CA LYS A 123 8.27 7.92 -19.22
C LYS A 123 6.93 7.90 -19.95
N SER A 124 6.14 6.83 -19.76
CA SER A 124 4.80 6.70 -20.33
C SER A 124 3.84 7.72 -19.71
N LEU A 125 3.81 7.82 -18.38
CA LEU A 125 3.00 8.81 -17.67
C LEU A 125 3.38 10.23 -18.08
N PHE A 126 4.68 10.55 -18.14
CA PHE A 126 5.15 11.88 -18.55
C PHE A 126 4.69 12.25 -19.98
N LYS A 127 4.69 11.28 -20.90
CA LYS A 127 4.13 11.46 -22.25
C LYS A 127 2.62 11.66 -22.23
N HIS A 128 1.90 10.90 -21.40
CA HIS A 128 0.47 11.04 -21.20
C HIS A 128 0.12 12.44 -20.67
N LEU A 129 0.80 12.93 -19.64
CA LEU A 129 0.62 14.27 -19.09
C LEU A 129 0.91 15.36 -20.14
N LYS A 130 2.02 15.23 -20.90
CA LYS A 130 2.35 16.17 -22.00
C LYS A 130 1.26 16.25 -23.06
N LYS A 131 0.63 15.11 -23.41
CA LYS A 131 -0.46 15.06 -24.39
C LYS A 131 -1.68 15.86 -23.92
N HIS A 132 -1.97 15.87 -22.61
CA HIS A 132 -3.13 16.53 -22.04
C HIS A 132 -2.87 17.99 -21.62
N LYS A 133 -1.61 18.39 -21.42
CA LYS A 133 -1.23 19.73 -20.91
C LYS A 133 -1.79 20.89 -21.74
N LEU A 134 -1.96 20.74 -23.05
CA LEU A 134 -2.48 21.76 -23.96
C LEU A 134 -1.97 23.18 -23.63
N ARG A 135 -2.86 24.11 -23.26
CA ARG A 135 -2.56 25.51 -22.94
C ARG A 135 -2.30 25.76 -21.46
N SER A 136 -2.37 24.74 -20.61
CA SER A 136 -2.23 24.88 -19.16
C SER A 136 -0.84 25.42 -18.78
N LYS A 137 -0.84 26.47 -17.96
CA LYS A 137 0.30 27.26 -17.49
C LYS A 137 0.95 26.64 -16.26
N PHE A 138 1.77 25.63 -16.50
CA PHE A 138 2.68 25.08 -15.51
C PHE A 138 3.92 24.49 -16.18
N LYS A 139 4.99 24.31 -15.42
CA LYS A 139 6.21 23.61 -15.81
C LYS A 139 6.11 22.16 -15.37
N MET A 140 6.71 21.26 -16.14
CA MET A 140 6.82 19.84 -15.80
C MET A 140 8.27 19.37 -15.92
N ARG A 141 8.70 18.51 -15.00
CA ARG A 141 10.00 17.85 -15.08
C ARG A 141 9.88 16.39 -14.68
N LEU A 142 10.52 15.52 -15.45
CA LEU A 142 10.76 14.13 -15.07
C LEU A 142 12.14 14.05 -14.42
N PHE A 143 12.25 13.38 -13.29
CA PHE A 143 13.52 13.14 -12.60
C PHE A 143 14.13 11.82 -13.04
N GLU A 144 15.45 11.79 -13.15
CA GLU A 144 16.17 10.52 -13.24
C GLU A 144 16.20 9.82 -11.86
N PRO A 145 16.17 8.48 -11.80
CA PRO A 145 16.08 7.73 -10.54
C PRO A 145 17.18 8.04 -9.52
N GLU A 146 18.34 8.52 -9.97
CA GLU A 146 19.48 8.85 -9.12
C GLU A 146 19.39 10.26 -8.52
N GLU A 147 18.46 11.10 -8.96
CA GLU A 147 18.37 12.50 -8.49
C GLU A 147 17.69 12.64 -7.12
N LEU A 148 16.67 11.82 -6.88
CA LEU A 148 15.87 11.84 -5.65
C LEU A 148 15.81 10.45 -5.04
N ASP A 149 16.07 10.38 -3.74
CA ASP A 149 15.84 9.20 -2.93
C ASP A 149 14.47 9.28 -2.26
N VAL A 150 13.83 8.12 -2.11
CA VAL A 150 12.57 7.99 -1.36
C VAL A 150 12.62 6.85 -0.38
N TYR A 151 12.18 7.13 0.84
CA TYR A 151 12.07 6.17 1.93
C TYR A 151 10.62 6.09 2.41
N SER A 152 10.19 4.89 2.76
CA SER A 152 8.94 4.69 3.49
C SER A 152 9.26 4.54 4.97
N HIS A 153 8.41 5.13 5.81
CA HIS A 153 8.39 4.97 7.26
C HIS A 153 7.08 4.29 7.66
N TRP A 154 7.13 3.27 8.52
CA TRP A 154 5.93 2.54 8.95
C TRP A 154 6.03 2.05 10.39
N ALA A 155 4.88 1.83 11.01
CA ALA A 155 4.80 1.35 12.39
C ALA A 155 5.27 -0.10 12.49
N GLY A 156 6.08 -0.39 13.52
CA GLY A 156 6.35 -1.76 13.92
C GLY A 156 5.11 -2.42 14.54
N PRO A 157 5.02 -3.76 14.51
CA PRO A 157 3.86 -4.46 15.05
C PRO A 157 3.72 -4.26 16.56
N GLY A 158 2.51 -3.93 17.00
CA GLY A 158 2.18 -3.67 18.40
C GLY A 158 2.67 -2.31 18.91
N GLU A 159 3.26 -1.47 18.07
CA GLU A 159 3.81 -0.17 18.44
C GLU A 159 2.85 0.97 18.08
N ALA A 160 2.88 2.05 18.87
CA ALA A 160 2.17 3.27 18.53
C ALA A 160 2.90 4.00 17.40
N ALA A 161 2.18 4.29 16.31
CA ALA A 161 2.67 5.07 15.19
C ALA A 161 3.31 6.40 15.64
N SER A 162 4.51 6.71 15.16
CA SER A 162 5.08 8.06 15.31
C SER A 162 5.61 8.62 14.00
N ASP A 163 5.32 9.90 13.80
CA ASP A 163 5.66 10.65 12.60
C ASP A 163 7.17 10.77 12.39
N ALA A 164 7.62 10.54 11.16
CA ALA A 164 9.02 10.56 10.76
C ALA A 164 9.72 11.92 11.01
N SER A 165 9.01 13.05 10.89
CA SER A 165 9.58 14.38 11.14
C SER A 165 10.04 14.56 12.59
N LYS A 166 9.40 13.86 13.53
CA LYS A 166 9.75 13.88 14.96
C LYS A 166 10.87 12.89 15.29
N GLU A 167 11.03 11.85 14.48
CA GLU A 167 11.99 10.77 14.72
C GLU A 167 13.38 11.08 14.15
N PHE A 168 13.46 11.61 12.94
CA PHE A 168 14.73 11.74 12.22
C PHE A 168 15.42 13.10 12.33
N GLY A 169 14.73 14.14 12.81
CA GLY A 169 15.31 15.47 13.01
C GLY A 169 15.96 16.03 11.74
N PHE A 170 15.21 16.09 10.63
CA PHE A 170 15.72 16.44 9.30
C PHE A 170 16.46 17.77 9.26
N ASN A 171 17.51 17.84 8.44
CA ASN A 171 18.33 19.03 8.32
C ASN A 171 17.58 20.13 7.56
N GLN A 172 17.48 21.29 8.19
CA GLN A 172 16.72 22.41 7.65
C GLN A 172 17.33 23.12 6.42
N ASN A 173 18.57 22.80 6.09
CA ASN A 173 19.26 23.32 4.91
C ASN A 173 19.14 22.38 3.70
N GLU A 174 18.50 21.22 3.86
CA GLU A 174 18.23 20.28 2.77
C GLU A 174 16.73 20.29 2.47
N SER A 175 16.36 20.32 1.19
CA SER A 175 14.96 20.19 0.79
C SER A 175 14.49 18.76 1.01
N VAL A 176 13.66 18.57 2.04
CA VAL A 176 13.09 17.27 2.41
C VAL A 176 11.57 17.38 2.42
N LEU A 177 10.91 16.50 1.69
CA LEU A 177 9.48 16.26 1.82
C LEU A 177 9.27 15.10 2.79
N CYS A 178 8.46 15.30 3.81
CA CYS A 178 7.94 14.25 4.67
C CYS A 178 6.42 14.27 4.56
N ALA A 179 5.86 13.39 3.73
CA ALA A 179 4.43 13.33 3.44
C ALA A 179 3.78 12.16 4.17
N GLU A 180 2.63 12.34 4.82
CA GLU A 180 1.84 11.23 5.36
C GLU A 180 1.40 10.29 4.22
N ASP A 181 1.61 8.98 4.37
CA ASP A 181 1.17 7.98 3.37
C ASP A 181 -0.27 7.54 3.74
N PRO A 182 -1.27 7.71 2.85
CA PRO A 182 -2.66 7.43 3.19
C PRO A 182 -2.98 5.93 3.21
N ARG A 183 -2.05 5.07 2.77
CA ARG A 183 -2.30 3.63 2.69
C ARG A 183 -2.14 2.97 4.08
N PRO A 184 -3.02 2.03 4.44
CA PRO A 184 -3.06 1.42 5.77
C PRO A 184 -1.71 0.92 6.29
N GLY A 185 -1.30 1.41 7.47
CA GLY A 185 -0.09 0.97 8.17
C GLY A 185 1.21 1.65 7.72
N LEU A 186 1.22 2.30 6.55
CA LEU A 186 2.30 3.20 6.16
C LEU A 186 2.10 4.54 6.85
N LEU A 187 3.19 5.14 7.37
CA LEU A 187 3.11 6.39 8.12
C LEU A 187 3.51 7.57 7.26
N ASN A 188 4.74 7.57 6.74
CA ASN A 188 5.25 8.68 5.95
C ASN A 188 6.08 8.21 4.75
N ARG A 189 6.08 9.02 3.69
CA ARG A 189 7.03 9.07 2.60
C ARG A 189 8.04 10.19 2.85
N ILE A 190 9.32 9.86 2.76
CA ILE A 190 10.42 10.81 2.95
C ILE A 190 11.17 10.93 1.63
N VAL A 191 11.13 12.09 0.98
CA VAL A 191 11.77 12.35 -0.32
C VAL A 191 12.79 13.48 -0.18
N PHE A 192 13.98 13.29 -0.73
CA PHE A 192 15.09 14.24 -0.63
C PHE A 192 16.08 14.04 -1.79
N ARG A 193 17.01 14.99 -1.99
CA ARG A 193 18.05 14.86 -3.02
C ARG A 193 19.04 13.76 -2.66
N SER A 194 19.34 12.89 -3.61
CA SER A 194 20.27 11.79 -3.39
C SER A 194 21.66 12.28 -2.96
N GLY A 195 22.29 11.54 -2.05
CA GLY A 195 23.65 11.83 -1.56
C GLY A 195 23.75 12.98 -0.54
N GLY A 196 22.64 13.59 -0.13
CA GLY A 196 22.60 14.64 0.90
C GLY A 196 22.76 14.13 2.33
N ILE A 197 22.57 15.02 3.31
CA ILE A 197 22.73 14.74 4.75
C ILE A 197 21.63 13.78 5.22
N THR A 198 20.42 13.96 4.72
CA THR A 198 19.24 13.13 5.02
C THR A 198 19.48 11.67 4.65
N SER A 199 20.17 11.41 3.53
CA SER A 199 20.61 10.05 3.15
C SER A 199 21.44 9.40 4.27
N LYS A 200 22.40 10.14 4.84
CA LYS A 200 23.25 9.66 5.95
C LYS A 200 22.46 9.45 7.23
N ILE A 201 21.53 10.35 7.56
CA ILE A 201 20.65 10.22 8.73
C ILE A 201 19.84 8.91 8.64
N LEU A 202 19.17 8.68 7.52
CA LEU A 202 18.31 7.50 7.35
C LEU A 202 19.13 6.21 7.30
N THR A 203 20.24 6.20 6.57
CA THR A 203 21.12 5.01 6.44
C THR A 203 21.85 4.62 7.72
N SER A 204 22.06 5.56 8.64
CA SER A 204 22.70 5.29 9.94
C SER A 204 21.72 5.00 11.07
N HIS A 205 20.40 5.17 10.83
CA HIS A 205 19.41 4.99 11.87
C HIS A 205 19.24 3.50 12.24
N PRO A 206 19.18 3.13 13.55
CA PRO A 206 19.19 1.72 14.00
C PRO A 206 18.05 0.83 13.48
N HIS A 207 16.99 1.43 12.95
CA HIS A 207 15.80 0.73 12.48
C HIS A 207 15.64 0.72 10.95
N ILE A 208 16.71 1.07 10.23
CA ILE A 208 16.73 0.91 8.77
C ILE A 208 16.54 -0.55 8.38
N LYS A 209 15.74 -0.77 7.34
CA LYS A 209 15.43 -2.04 6.72
C LYS A 209 15.88 -2.04 5.26
N GLU A 210 15.96 -3.23 4.66
CA GLU A 210 16.28 -3.35 3.25
C GLU A 210 15.05 -2.96 2.39
N PRO A 211 15.23 -2.52 1.13
CA PRO A 211 14.11 -2.26 0.22
C PRO A 211 13.16 -3.47 0.11
N ARG A 212 13.71 -4.68 0.21
CA ARG A 212 12.98 -5.94 0.19
C ARG A 212 12.00 -6.08 1.37
N ASP A 213 12.38 -5.59 2.54
CA ASP A 213 11.56 -5.66 3.75
C ASP A 213 10.32 -4.77 3.62
N TYR A 214 10.46 -3.62 2.97
CA TYR A 214 9.33 -2.75 2.62
C TYR A 214 8.37 -3.44 1.63
N THR A 215 8.90 -4.06 0.57
CA THR A 215 8.08 -4.84 -0.37
C THR A 215 7.30 -5.94 0.36
N LEU A 216 7.96 -6.67 1.26
CA LEU A 216 7.33 -7.69 2.07
C LEU A 216 6.22 -7.13 2.96
N TYR A 217 6.49 -6.03 3.68
CA TYR A 217 5.51 -5.38 4.54
C TYR A 217 4.25 -5.01 3.76
N ARG A 218 4.40 -4.39 2.58
CA ARG A 218 3.27 -4.05 1.71
C ARG A 218 2.49 -5.28 1.27
N MET A 219 3.17 -6.32 0.79
CA MET A 219 2.52 -7.53 0.29
C MET A 219 1.73 -8.24 1.40
N LEU A 220 2.29 -8.34 2.61
CA LEU A 220 1.58 -8.89 3.78
C LEU A 220 0.34 -8.07 4.16
N ASN A 221 0.39 -6.75 3.95
CA ASN A 221 -0.74 -5.85 4.20
C ASN A 221 -1.68 -5.68 3.00
N GLY A 222 -1.46 -6.37 1.87
CA GLY A 222 -2.34 -6.32 0.70
C GLY A 222 -2.24 -5.02 -0.10
N LEU A 223 -1.12 -4.31 0.02
CA LEU A 223 -0.89 -3.02 -0.63
C LEU A 223 -0.10 -3.21 -1.92
N ALA A 224 -0.82 -3.20 -3.05
CA ALA A 224 -0.22 -3.25 -4.38
C ALA A 224 0.46 -1.91 -4.73
N GLU A 225 1.60 -1.98 -5.43
CA GLU A 225 2.35 -0.81 -5.89
C GLU A 225 3.08 -1.09 -7.21
N GLY A 226 2.88 -0.21 -8.20
CA GLY A 226 3.56 -0.28 -9.49
C GLY A 226 3.02 -1.34 -10.45
N GLN A 227 3.62 -1.39 -11.65
CA GLN A 227 3.00 -2.06 -12.81
C GLN A 227 3.05 -3.59 -12.78
N ASN A 228 3.92 -4.16 -11.97
CA ASN A 228 4.01 -5.61 -11.77
C ASN A 228 2.88 -6.12 -10.85
N GLU A 229 2.35 -5.24 -10.00
CA GLU A 229 1.30 -5.58 -9.02
C GLU A 229 -0.07 -5.03 -9.47
N ILE A 230 -0.09 -3.92 -10.22
CA ILE A 230 -1.29 -3.29 -10.78
C ILE A 230 -1.16 -3.25 -12.30
N LEU A 231 -1.79 -4.23 -12.97
CA LEU A 231 -1.64 -4.41 -14.42
C LEU A 231 -2.24 -3.24 -15.20
N THR A 232 -1.40 -2.56 -15.98
CA THR A 232 -1.75 -1.45 -16.86
C THR A 232 -2.85 -1.83 -17.85
N GLU A 233 -3.82 -0.95 -18.05
CA GLU A 233 -4.96 -1.08 -18.96
C GLU A 233 -5.91 -2.27 -18.70
N SER A 234 -5.59 -3.14 -17.75
CA SER A 234 -6.44 -4.28 -17.36
C SER A 234 -7.09 -4.08 -15.99
N SER A 235 -6.41 -3.40 -15.05
CA SER A 235 -6.85 -3.31 -13.67
C SER A 235 -7.96 -2.28 -13.47
N LEU A 236 -8.85 -2.56 -12.51
CA LEU A 236 -9.89 -1.65 -12.06
C LEU A 236 -9.47 -0.99 -10.74
N PRO A 237 -9.73 0.32 -10.54
CA PRO A 237 -9.39 1.01 -9.29
C PRO A 237 -9.87 0.29 -8.03
N GLN A 238 -11.15 -0.09 -8.00
CA GLN A 238 -11.73 -0.79 -6.85
C GLN A 238 -11.22 -2.23 -6.70
N GLU A 239 -10.92 -2.94 -7.80
CA GLU A 239 -10.31 -4.27 -7.69
C GLU A 239 -8.87 -4.20 -7.15
N SER A 240 -8.21 -3.05 -7.31
CA SER A 240 -6.87 -2.75 -6.81
C SER A 240 -6.85 -2.08 -5.43
N ASN A 241 -7.99 -2.00 -4.72
CA ASN A 241 -8.14 -1.39 -3.40
C ASN A 241 -7.80 0.11 -3.30
N ILE A 242 -7.82 0.83 -4.43
CA ILE A 242 -7.54 2.27 -4.44
C ILE A 242 -8.67 3.04 -3.72
N ASP A 243 -9.90 2.56 -3.83
CA ASP A 243 -11.06 3.07 -3.07
C ASP A 243 -10.85 2.97 -1.56
N PHE A 244 -10.34 1.84 -1.06
CA PHE A 244 -10.07 1.66 0.37
C PHE A 244 -8.88 2.44 0.93
N CYS A 245 -8.11 3.09 0.04
CA CYS A 245 -6.97 3.93 0.39
C CYS A 245 -7.26 5.42 0.12
N ASN A 246 -8.54 5.81 0.09
CA ASN A 246 -9.02 7.16 -0.19
C ASN A 246 -8.52 7.72 -1.54
N GLY A 247 -8.25 6.83 -2.50
CA GLY A 247 -7.69 7.22 -3.80
C GLY A 247 -8.71 7.43 -4.90
N ILE A 248 -9.99 7.40 -4.57
CA ILE A 248 -11.10 7.74 -5.46
C ILE A 248 -12.01 8.66 -4.67
N ASP A 249 -12.33 9.81 -5.23
CA ASP A 249 -13.45 10.63 -4.75
C ASP A 249 -14.61 10.40 -5.72
N PHE A 250 -15.74 9.90 -5.21
CA PHE A 250 -16.93 9.64 -6.02
C PHE A 250 -17.80 10.90 -6.22
N ARG A 251 -17.54 11.98 -5.45
CA ARG A 251 -18.28 13.24 -5.45
C ARG A 251 -17.56 14.36 -6.20
N LYS A 252 -16.28 14.19 -6.56
CA LYS A 252 -15.52 15.21 -7.30
C LYS A 252 -16.05 15.43 -8.72
N GLY A 253 -15.66 16.58 -9.28
CA GLY A 253 -15.89 16.92 -10.68
C GLY A 253 -15.23 15.96 -11.68
N CYS A 254 -15.54 16.17 -12.96
CA CYS A 254 -15.24 15.18 -14.00
C CYS A 254 -13.74 14.87 -14.16
N TYR A 255 -13.40 13.60 -14.33
CA TYR A 255 -12.05 13.14 -14.64
C TYR A 255 -12.01 12.05 -15.73
N LEU A 256 -10.85 11.88 -16.38
CA LEU A 256 -10.67 10.90 -17.44
C LEU A 256 -10.97 9.47 -16.97
N GLY A 257 -11.90 8.79 -17.64
CA GLY A 257 -12.22 7.39 -17.38
C GLY A 257 -13.18 7.14 -16.21
N GLN A 258 -13.81 8.18 -15.66
CA GLN A 258 -14.70 8.06 -14.49
C GLN A 258 -15.88 7.11 -14.67
N GLU A 259 -16.45 7.03 -15.89
CA GLU A 259 -17.73 6.37 -16.15
C GLU A 259 -17.77 4.94 -15.61
N LEU A 260 -16.71 4.17 -15.86
CA LEU A 260 -16.65 2.79 -15.38
C LEU A 260 -16.41 2.70 -13.87
N THR A 261 -15.62 3.61 -13.30
CA THR A 261 -15.37 3.69 -11.86
C THR A 261 -16.66 3.99 -11.12
N ILE A 262 -17.39 5.04 -11.52
CA ILE A 262 -18.68 5.45 -10.94
C ILE A 262 -19.73 4.35 -11.13
N ARG A 263 -19.83 3.77 -12.33
CA ARG A 263 -20.75 2.64 -12.56
C ARG A 263 -20.44 1.46 -11.65
N THR A 264 -19.17 1.12 -11.46
CA THR A 264 -18.76 0.02 -10.57
C THR A 264 -19.14 0.30 -9.12
N HIS A 265 -19.03 1.57 -8.68
CA HIS A 265 -19.48 2.01 -7.36
C HIS A 265 -21.00 1.83 -7.17
N HIS A 266 -21.82 2.38 -8.07
CA HIS A 266 -23.29 2.34 -7.92
C HIS A 266 -23.95 1.00 -8.28
N THR A 267 -23.36 0.22 -9.18
CA THR A 267 -23.89 -1.13 -9.51
C THR A 267 -23.66 -2.15 -8.40
N GLY A 268 -22.94 -1.76 -7.35
CA GLY A 268 -22.83 -2.50 -6.10
C GLY A 268 -21.52 -3.27 -5.97
N VAL A 269 -21.65 -4.54 -5.55
CA VAL A 269 -20.59 -5.30 -4.90
C VAL A 269 -19.33 -5.55 -5.75
N VAL A 270 -18.18 -5.07 -5.28
CA VAL A 270 -16.84 -5.41 -5.81
C VAL A 270 -16.43 -6.81 -5.36
N ARG A 271 -16.62 -7.81 -6.24
CA ARG A 271 -16.39 -9.24 -5.91
C ARG A 271 -14.93 -9.70 -5.98
N LYS A 272 -14.07 -8.93 -6.63
CA LYS A 272 -12.64 -9.25 -6.79
C LYS A 272 -11.81 -8.14 -6.19
N ARG A 273 -10.83 -8.49 -5.36
CA ARG A 273 -9.85 -7.55 -4.80
C ARG A 273 -8.47 -8.17 -4.75
N ILE A 274 -7.44 -7.33 -4.81
CA ILE A 274 -6.07 -7.77 -4.55
C ILE A 274 -5.95 -8.14 -3.07
N LEU A 275 -5.50 -9.37 -2.81
CA LEU A 275 -5.25 -9.89 -1.46
C LEU A 275 -3.81 -10.41 -1.33
N PRO A 276 -3.21 -10.34 -0.14
CA PRO A 276 -2.07 -11.17 0.22
C PRO A 276 -2.38 -12.65 -0.01
N VAL A 277 -1.40 -13.36 -0.57
CA VAL A 277 -1.41 -14.82 -0.68
C VAL A 277 -0.13 -15.39 -0.09
N ILE A 278 -0.25 -16.56 0.53
CA ILE A 278 0.86 -17.31 1.11
C ILE A 278 1.01 -18.62 0.36
N PHE A 279 2.24 -18.99 0.09
CA PHE A 279 2.59 -20.24 -0.58
C PHE A 279 3.19 -21.25 0.40
N SER A 280 2.83 -22.51 0.17
CA SER A 280 3.42 -23.68 0.83
C SER A 280 3.56 -24.82 -0.17
N ASP A 281 4.49 -25.74 0.12
CA ASP A 281 4.60 -26.98 -0.63
C ASP A 281 3.30 -27.79 -0.48
N ILE A 282 2.90 -28.47 -1.56
CA ILE A 282 1.76 -29.39 -1.52
C ILE A 282 2.24 -30.69 -0.86
N PRO A 283 1.61 -31.16 0.23
CA PRO A 283 1.99 -32.42 0.86
C PRO A 283 1.92 -33.57 -0.14
N THR A 284 3.01 -34.29 -0.35
CA THR A 284 3.00 -35.57 -1.07
C THR A 284 2.36 -36.61 -0.15
N VAL A 285 1.29 -37.26 -0.62
CA VAL A 285 0.74 -38.42 0.08
C VAL A 285 1.65 -39.60 -0.23
N ASP A 286 2.79 -39.67 0.44
CA ASP A 286 3.66 -40.83 0.34
C ASP A 286 3.07 -41.97 1.18
N HIS A 287 2.67 -43.05 0.52
CA HIS A 287 2.17 -44.28 1.17
C HIS A 287 3.27 -45.11 1.85
N SER A 288 4.46 -44.55 2.06
CA SER A 288 5.49 -45.18 2.90
C SER A 288 5.42 -44.60 4.30
N GLY A 289 4.94 -45.40 5.25
CA GLY A 289 4.92 -45.06 6.67
C GLY A 289 6.32 -44.89 7.24
N ASP A 290 6.92 -43.73 7.00
CA ASP A 290 8.04 -43.22 7.77
C ASP A 290 7.72 -41.78 8.19
N ASP A 291 7.52 -41.62 9.49
CA ASP A 291 7.14 -40.38 10.15
C ASP A 291 8.41 -39.51 10.28
N THR A 292 8.76 -38.81 9.21
CA THR A 292 9.72 -37.71 9.26
C THR A 292 9.09 -36.47 8.67
N THR A 293 8.40 -35.71 9.53
CA THR A 293 8.13 -34.28 9.32
C THR A 293 9.46 -33.54 9.11
N SER A 294 9.90 -33.43 7.86
CA SER A 294 10.92 -32.49 7.44
C SER A 294 10.27 -31.11 7.28
N GLY A 295 10.12 -30.42 8.41
CA GLY A 295 9.84 -28.99 8.38
C GLY A 295 10.96 -28.25 7.63
N PRO A 296 10.68 -27.09 7.01
CA PRO A 296 11.69 -26.35 6.27
C PRO A 296 12.86 -25.97 7.18
N SER A 297 14.00 -26.62 6.98
CA SER A 297 15.25 -26.33 7.67
C SER A 297 15.90 -25.09 7.05
N ASN A 298 15.45 -23.90 7.43
CA ASN A 298 16.25 -22.68 7.35
C ASN A 298 15.64 -21.60 8.26
N THR A 299 16.00 -21.65 9.54
CA THR A 299 15.71 -20.62 10.53
C THR A 299 16.70 -19.47 10.39
N ASP A 300 16.55 -18.65 9.35
CA ASP A 300 17.07 -17.28 9.42
C ASP A 300 15.97 -16.38 10.01
N THR A 301 15.91 -16.39 11.35
CA THR A 301 14.98 -15.60 12.18
C THR A 301 15.37 -14.11 12.26
N SER A 302 16.23 -13.60 11.37
CA SER A 302 16.52 -12.15 11.22
C SER A 302 15.35 -11.37 10.60
N LEU A 303 14.14 -11.74 11.01
CA LEU A 303 12.86 -11.30 10.52
C LEU A 303 12.55 -9.88 10.98
N ILE A 304 11.87 -9.11 10.13
CA ILE A 304 11.13 -7.92 10.55
C ILE A 304 10.28 -8.36 11.76
N PRO A 305 10.43 -7.72 12.94
CA PRO A 305 9.62 -8.06 14.09
C PRO A 305 8.13 -8.07 13.72
N GLY A 306 7.41 -9.10 14.19
CA GLY A 306 6.00 -9.38 13.90
C GLY A 306 5.66 -9.97 12.53
N THR A 307 6.64 -10.42 11.76
CA THR A 307 6.36 -11.37 10.67
C THR A 307 5.98 -12.75 11.24
N PRO A 308 4.99 -13.46 10.66
CA PRO A 308 4.53 -14.73 11.21
C PRO A 308 5.58 -15.84 11.15
N ALA A 309 5.53 -16.80 12.08
CA ALA A 309 6.49 -17.91 12.18
C ALA A 309 6.56 -18.83 10.94
N TRP A 310 5.55 -18.79 10.06
CA TRP A 310 5.51 -19.55 8.80
C TRP A 310 6.23 -18.84 7.63
N TRP A 311 6.69 -17.61 7.82
CA TRP A 311 7.37 -16.84 6.78
C TRP A 311 8.82 -17.29 6.61
N SER A 312 9.26 -17.49 5.36
CA SER A 312 10.65 -17.80 5.04
C SER A 312 11.23 -16.82 4.02
N ARG A 313 12.38 -16.23 4.36
CA ARG A 313 13.20 -15.38 3.47
C ARG A 313 13.60 -16.11 2.19
N TYR A 314 13.78 -17.43 2.28
CA TYR A 314 14.15 -18.34 1.19
C TYR A 314 13.07 -19.41 1.07
N SER A 315 12.25 -19.34 0.03
CA SER A 315 11.46 -20.50 -0.38
C SER A 315 12.37 -21.48 -1.10
N SER A 316 12.23 -22.77 -0.82
CA SER A 316 12.84 -23.86 -1.60
C SER A 316 12.24 -23.95 -3.01
N PHE A 317 11.11 -23.30 -3.24
CA PHE A 317 10.36 -23.30 -4.49
C PHE A 317 10.51 -21.99 -5.28
N SER A 318 10.33 -22.10 -6.59
CA SER A 318 10.17 -20.94 -7.48
C SER A 318 8.77 -20.35 -7.35
N LEU A 319 8.69 -19.03 -7.44
CA LEU A 319 7.41 -18.34 -7.42
C LEU A 319 6.62 -18.63 -8.71
N PRO A 320 5.28 -18.64 -8.62
CA PRO A 320 4.42 -18.74 -9.80
C PRO A 320 4.66 -17.62 -10.80
N LEU A 321 4.32 -17.84 -12.07
CA LEU A 321 4.36 -16.77 -13.08
C LEU A 321 3.16 -15.80 -12.88
N PRO A 322 3.36 -14.48 -13.04
CA PRO A 322 2.24 -13.52 -13.08
C PRO A 322 1.14 -13.96 -14.05
N GLY A 323 -0.13 -13.83 -13.63
CA GLY A 323 -1.30 -14.25 -14.39
C GLY A 323 -1.74 -15.71 -14.19
N SER A 324 -0.93 -16.53 -13.51
CA SER A 324 -1.24 -17.93 -13.18
C SER A 324 -2.53 -18.05 -12.37
N ASP A 325 -3.36 -19.03 -12.72
CA ASP A 325 -4.69 -19.22 -12.14
C ASP A 325 -4.65 -19.94 -10.80
N ILE A 326 -5.47 -19.45 -9.87
CA ILE A 326 -5.77 -20.11 -8.60
C ILE A 326 -6.97 -21.04 -8.81
N SER A 327 -6.78 -22.32 -8.51
CA SER A 327 -7.77 -23.39 -8.71
C SER A 327 -7.85 -24.31 -7.50
N LYS A 328 -8.92 -25.11 -7.41
CA LYS A 328 -9.13 -26.04 -6.30
C LYS A 328 -8.01 -27.09 -6.24
N LEU A 329 -7.50 -27.35 -5.03
CA LEU A 329 -6.60 -28.46 -4.76
C LEU A 329 -7.43 -29.68 -4.36
N ASN A 330 -7.44 -30.72 -5.20
CA ASN A 330 -8.10 -32.00 -4.89
C ASN A 330 -7.01 -33.00 -4.47
N LEU A 331 -7.03 -33.43 -3.21
CA LEU A 331 -6.06 -34.39 -2.66
C LEU A 331 -6.51 -35.85 -2.82
N SER A 332 -7.78 -36.09 -3.14
CA SER A 332 -8.31 -37.43 -3.38
C SER A 332 -8.14 -37.83 -4.85
N PRO A 333 -7.68 -39.06 -5.15
CA PRO A 333 -7.68 -39.57 -6.51
C PRO A 333 -9.13 -39.66 -7.01
N SER A 334 -9.40 -39.11 -8.20
CA SER A 334 -10.73 -39.19 -8.78
C SER A 334 -11.05 -40.66 -9.10
N HIS A 335 -11.99 -41.28 -8.38
CA HIS A 335 -12.49 -42.61 -8.72
C HIS A 335 -13.24 -42.66 -10.07
N SER A 336 -13.48 -41.52 -10.71
CA SER A 336 -14.35 -41.39 -11.88
C SER A 336 -13.65 -41.34 -13.24
N GLY A 337 -12.32 -41.51 -13.31
CA GLY A 337 -11.57 -41.48 -14.59
C GLY A 337 -11.67 -40.16 -15.39
N LYS A 338 -12.41 -39.17 -14.87
CA LYS A 338 -12.46 -37.81 -15.39
C LYS A 338 -11.33 -37.03 -14.75
N GLY A 339 -10.40 -36.55 -15.57
CA GLY A 339 -9.32 -35.66 -15.13
C GLY A 339 -9.86 -34.46 -14.32
N PRO A 340 -9.00 -33.75 -13.57
CA PRO A 340 -9.42 -32.66 -12.70
C PRO A 340 -10.31 -31.69 -13.49
N SER A 341 -11.55 -31.50 -13.02
CA SER A 341 -12.47 -30.57 -13.68
C SER A 341 -11.83 -29.18 -13.64
N LYS A 342 -11.65 -28.55 -14.81
CA LYS A 342 -11.30 -27.12 -14.92
C LYS A 342 -12.46 -26.29 -14.37
N GLY A 343 -12.53 -26.19 -13.04
CA GLY A 343 -13.44 -25.29 -12.35
C GLY A 343 -13.11 -23.84 -12.68
N ARG A 344 -14.05 -22.94 -12.39
CA ARG A 344 -13.86 -21.49 -12.57
C ARG A 344 -12.69 -21.03 -11.69
N SER A 345 -11.73 -20.31 -12.28
CA SER A 345 -10.59 -19.73 -11.55
C SER A 345 -11.09 -18.85 -10.40
N ALA A 346 -10.49 -19.03 -9.22
CA ALA A 346 -10.81 -18.29 -8.00
C ALA A 346 -9.99 -16.99 -7.88
N GLY A 347 -8.93 -16.86 -8.66
CA GLY A 347 -8.09 -15.67 -8.68
C GLY A 347 -6.90 -15.83 -9.61
N LYS A 348 -6.13 -14.75 -9.76
CA LYS A 348 -4.91 -14.73 -10.57
C LYS A 348 -3.77 -14.15 -9.77
N PHE A 349 -2.63 -14.82 -9.78
CA PHE A 349 -1.41 -14.31 -9.15
C PHE A 349 -0.87 -13.09 -9.89
N LEU A 350 -0.31 -12.14 -9.15
CA LEU A 350 0.21 -10.88 -9.69
C LEU A 350 1.72 -10.84 -9.56
N ALA A 351 2.22 -10.76 -8.34
CA ALA A 351 3.64 -10.75 -8.04
C ALA A 351 3.86 -11.27 -6.61
N GLY A 352 5.11 -11.62 -6.27
CA GLY A 352 5.44 -12.12 -4.95
C GLY A 352 6.92 -12.06 -4.64
N ILE A 353 7.23 -12.36 -3.39
CA ILE A 353 8.57 -12.43 -2.86
C ILE A 353 8.64 -13.53 -1.81
N GLY A 354 9.68 -14.37 -1.83
CA GLY A 354 9.75 -15.53 -0.93
C GLY A 354 8.50 -16.41 -1.05
N ASN A 355 7.82 -16.67 0.07
CA ASN A 355 6.57 -17.44 0.11
C ASN A 355 5.29 -16.60 0.24
N VAL A 356 5.31 -15.32 -0.12
CA VAL A 356 4.15 -14.41 -0.09
C VAL A 356 4.04 -13.71 -1.42
N GLY A 357 2.83 -13.31 -1.78
CA GLY A 357 2.62 -12.37 -2.86
C GLY A 357 1.25 -11.73 -2.81
N LEU A 358 0.88 -11.16 -3.94
CA LEU A 358 -0.43 -10.57 -4.18
C LEU A 358 -1.14 -11.35 -5.28
N ALA A 359 -2.44 -11.54 -5.12
CA ALA A 359 -3.29 -12.10 -6.15
C ALA A 359 -4.61 -11.34 -6.23
N LEU A 360 -5.13 -11.19 -7.44
CA LEU A 360 -6.49 -10.73 -7.66
C LEU A 360 -7.44 -11.88 -7.32
N CYS A 361 -8.08 -11.81 -6.17
CA CYS A 361 -8.84 -12.88 -5.56
C CYS A 361 -10.34 -12.60 -5.63
N ARG A 362 -11.14 -13.64 -5.87
CA ARG A 362 -12.59 -13.58 -5.64
C ARG A 362 -12.87 -13.80 -4.16
N LEU A 363 -13.38 -12.76 -3.51
CA LEU A 363 -13.52 -12.71 -2.06
C LEU A 363 -14.35 -13.88 -1.53
N GLU A 364 -15.58 -14.04 -2.02
CA GLU A 364 -16.51 -15.09 -1.56
C GLU A 364 -16.06 -16.52 -1.92
N MET A 365 -15.01 -16.71 -2.75
CA MET A 365 -14.49 -18.05 -3.07
C MET A 365 -13.26 -18.41 -2.22
N LEU A 366 -12.35 -17.46 -2.00
CA LEU A 366 -11.06 -17.71 -1.34
C LEU A 366 -11.05 -17.35 0.14
N THR A 367 -12.08 -16.65 0.61
CA THR A 367 -12.13 -16.07 1.96
C THR A 367 -13.52 -16.19 2.56
N ASP A 368 -13.59 -16.00 3.87
CA ASP A 368 -14.82 -15.97 4.66
C ASP A 368 -15.65 -14.69 4.48
N ILE A 369 -15.17 -13.73 3.67
CA ILE A 369 -15.89 -12.50 3.36
C ILE A 369 -17.21 -12.83 2.67
N ARG A 370 -18.29 -12.24 3.19
CA ARG A 370 -19.62 -12.26 2.61
C ARG A 370 -19.93 -10.89 2.08
N LEU A 371 -20.23 -10.79 0.78
CA LEU A 371 -20.57 -9.52 0.16
C LEU A 371 -22.06 -9.41 -0.15
N THR A 372 -22.76 -10.54 -0.19
CA THR A 372 -24.19 -10.64 -0.47
C THR A 372 -24.83 -11.61 0.50
N ASP A 373 -26.14 -11.50 0.72
CA ASP A 373 -26.91 -12.41 1.58
C ASP A 373 -27.12 -13.81 0.97
N THR A 374 -26.47 -14.09 -0.16
CA THR A 374 -26.54 -15.40 -0.81
C THR A 374 -25.64 -16.42 -0.13
N VAL A 375 -25.93 -17.70 -0.32
CA VAL A 375 -25.09 -18.79 0.20
C VAL A 375 -23.67 -18.62 -0.35
N THR A 376 -22.72 -18.40 0.56
CA THR A 376 -21.32 -18.23 0.18
C THR A 376 -20.76 -19.53 -0.40
N PRO A 377 -20.04 -19.49 -1.54
CA PRO A 377 -19.33 -20.64 -2.08
C PRO A 377 -18.03 -20.94 -1.31
N PHE A 378 -17.70 -20.17 -0.26
CA PHE A 378 -16.56 -20.41 0.61
C PHE A 378 -16.75 -21.68 1.44
N ASP A 379 -15.72 -22.52 1.43
CA ASP A 379 -15.61 -23.73 2.23
C ASP A 379 -14.26 -23.65 2.98
N PRO A 380 -14.25 -23.63 4.33
CA PRO A 380 -13.02 -23.51 5.11
C PRO A 380 -12.08 -24.71 4.97
N GLU A 381 -12.59 -25.88 4.56
CA GLU A 381 -11.80 -27.09 4.31
C GLU A 381 -11.24 -27.13 2.87
N GLN A 382 -11.76 -26.29 1.97
CA GLN A 382 -11.30 -26.21 0.59
C GLN A 382 -9.90 -25.61 0.51
N ARG A 383 -8.94 -26.44 0.09
CA ARG A 383 -7.57 -26.02 -0.22
C ARG A 383 -7.47 -25.53 -1.66
N TRP A 384 -6.54 -24.61 -1.91
CA TRP A 384 -6.33 -23.99 -3.22
C TRP A 384 -4.89 -24.20 -3.68
N LYS A 385 -4.71 -24.28 -4.99
CA LYS A 385 -3.39 -24.37 -5.60
C LYS A 385 -3.24 -23.36 -6.73
N ILE A 386 -1.99 -23.02 -6.97
CA ILE A 386 -1.56 -22.32 -8.18
C ILE A 386 -0.73 -23.27 -9.03
N SER A 387 -0.87 -23.18 -10.34
CA SER A 387 -0.14 -24.02 -11.28
C SER A 387 0.38 -23.18 -12.43
N TRP A 388 1.63 -23.39 -12.81
CA TRP A 388 2.28 -22.66 -13.90
C TRP A 388 3.24 -23.57 -14.66
N GLU A 389 3.51 -23.24 -15.91
CA GLU A 389 4.52 -23.93 -16.70
C GLU A 389 5.90 -23.39 -16.32
N ALA A 390 6.83 -24.28 -15.93
CA ALA A 390 8.19 -23.88 -15.64
C ALA A 390 8.89 -23.37 -16.91
N GLN A 391 9.72 -22.33 -16.76
CA GLN A 391 10.38 -21.65 -17.90
C GLN A 391 11.38 -22.54 -18.66
N ASP A 392 11.77 -23.69 -18.12
CA ASP A 392 12.86 -24.54 -18.66
C ASP A 392 12.44 -25.43 -19.84
N GLY A 393 11.27 -25.21 -20.45
CA GLY A 393 10.83 -25.93 -21.66
C GLY A 393 10.55 -27.43 -21.50
N GLY A 394 10.75 -27.99 -20.30
CA GLY A 394 10.60 -29.42 -20.01
C GLY A 394 9.18 -29.89 -19.68
N GLY A 395 8.16 -29.05 -19.85
CA GLY A 395 6.75 -29.41 -19.56
C GLY A 395 6.45 -29.69 -18.08
N LYS A 396 7.38 -29.40 -17.16
CA LYS A 396 7.14 -29.52 -15.72
C LYS A 396 6.20 -28.41 -15.26
N ILE A 397 5.07 -28.80 -14.67
CA ILE A 397 4.11 -27.89 -14.07
C ILE A 397 4.54 -27.64 -12.63
N GLY A 398 4.97 -26.43 -12.32
CA GLY A 398 5.15 -26.00 -10.93
C GLY A 398 3.78 -25.94 -10.25
N GLN A 399 3.67 -26.47 -9.03
CA GLN A 399 2.45 -26.36 -8.23
C GLN A 399 2.80 -26.03 -6.80
N LEU A 400 2.06 -25.07 -6.24
CA LEU A 400 2.12 -24.71 -4.83
C LEU A 400 0.71 -24.65 -4.28
N GLU A 401 0.57 -24.98 -3.01
CA GLU A 401 -0.62 -24.59 -2.28
C GLU A 401 -0.59 -23.07 -2.08
N VAL A 402 -1.77 -22.47 -2.14
CA VAL A 402 -1.95 -21.03 -1.95
C VAL A 402 -3.08 -20.76 -0.98
N LYS A 403 -2.86 -19.86 -0.04
CA LYS A 403 -3.89 -19.37 0.89
C LYS A 403 -3.98 -17.85 0.80
N ALA A 404 -5.17 -17.34 0.50
CA ALA A 404 -5.44 -15.92 0.57
C ALA A 404 -5.64 -15.48 2.03
N GLN A 405 -5.19 -14.27 2.35
CA GLN A 405 -5.48 -13.62 3.63
C GLN A 405 -6.19 -12.30 3.38
N VAL A 406 -7.14 -11.95 4.25
CA VAL A 406 -7.78 -10.64 4.23
C VAL A 406 -7.16 -9.82 5.36
N PRO A 407 -6.43 -8.73 5.04
CA PRO A 407 -5.91 -7.83 6.06
C PRO A 407 -7.02 -7.26 6.93
N GLU A 408 -6.73 -7.02 8.21
CA GLU A 408 -7.71 -6.52 9.17
C GLU A 408 -8.32 -5.19 8.72
N TRP A 409 -7.48 -4.26 8.25
CA TRP A 409 -7.96 -2.98 7.72
C TRP A 409 -9.00 -3.19 6.61
N MET A 410 -8.81 -4.18 5.73
CA MET A 410 -9.73 -4.44 4.63
C MET A 410 -11.06 -5.01 5.13
N ARG A 411 -11.05 -5.86 6.16
CA ARG A 411 -12.28 -6.36 6.80
C ARG A 411 -13.12 -5.21 7.32
N VAL A 412 -12.50 -4.29 8.05
CA VAL A 412 -13.16 -3.09 8.59
C VAL A 412 -13.81 -2.26 7.47
N ARG A 413 -13.12 -2.04 6.33
CA ARG A 413 -13.71 -1.28 5.20
C ARG A 413 -14.84 -2.04 4.49
N LEU A 414 -14.73 -3.37 4.40
CA LEU A 414 -15.78 -4.20 3.79
C LEU A 414 -17.04 -4.29 4.66
N GLU A 415 -16.90 -4.20 5.98
CA GLU A 415 -18.01 -4.20 6.95
C GLU A 415 -18.68 -2.83 7.10
N ARG A 416 -17.97 -1.75 6.78
CA ARG A 416 -18.47 -0.36 6.83
C ARG A 416 -18.61 0.28 5.45
N PRO A 417 -19.32 -0.32 4.48
CA PRO A 417 -19.35 0.23 3.12
C PRO A 417 -20.13 1.56 2.99
N HIS A 418 -20.90 2.00 4.01
CA HIS A 418 -21.86 3.11 3.85
C HIS A 418 -22.08 4.05 5.06
N GLU A 419 -21.42 3.85 6.20
CA GLU A 419 -21.66 4.71 7.39
C GLU A 419 -20.76 5.95 7.43
N GLU A 420 -19.48 5.83 7.05
CA GLU A 420 -18.55 6.97 7.03
C GLU A 420 -18.83 7.93 5.87
N GLU A 421 -19.32 7.42 4.72
CA GLU A 421 -19.78 8.28 3.61
C GLU A 421 -21.05 9.05 3.98
N LYS A 422 -22.01 8.45 4.70
CA LYS A 422 -23.25 9.11 5.14
C LYS A 422 -23.04 10.17 6.21
N VAL A 423 -22.21 9.88 7.22
CA VAL A 423 -21.91 10.88 8.26
C VAL A 423 -21.14 12.06 7.66
N ALA A 424 -20.25 11.81 6.69
CA ALA A 424 -19.59 12.86 5.92
C ALA A 424 -20.43 13.41 4.75
N GLU A 425 -21.63 12.87 4.47
CA GLU A 425 -22.64 13.46 3.59
C GLU A 425 -23.45 14.48 4.41
N ASP A 426 -23.94 14.06 5.59
CA ASP A 426 -24.70 14.92 6.50
C ASP A 426 -23.84 16.09 7.03
N GLU A 427 -22.58 15.86 7.41
CA GLU A 427 -21.69 16.93 7.91
C GLU A 427 -21.17 17.88 6.81
N GLU A 428 -21.02 17.43 5.56
CA GLU A 428 -20.60 18.30 4.45
C GLU A 428 -21.78 19.15 3.95
N ASP A 429 -22.99 18.58 3.83
CA ASP A 429 -24.18 19.32 3.41
C ASP A 429 -24.53 20.43 4.42
N ASP A 430 -24.40 20.18 5.73
CA ASP A 430 -24.58 21.19 6.79
C ASP A 430 -23.55 22.35 6.67
N GLU A 431 -22.28 22.06 6.35
CA GLU A 431 -21.22 23.09 6.24
C GLU A 431 -21.39 23.97 4.98
N TYR A 432 -21.87 23.39 3.86
CA TYR A 432 -22.19 24.16 2.65
C TYR A 432 -23.44 25.02 2.80
N GLU A 433 -24.49 24.54 3.48
CA GLU A 433 -25.68 25.35 3.78
C GLU A 433 -25.33 26.55 4.67
N ASP A 434 -24.48 26.36 5.68
CA ASP A 434 -23.99 27.45 6.54
C ASP A 434 -23.14 28.50 5.78
N GLU A 435 -22.30 28.07 4.83
CA GLU A 435 -21.51 28.98 3.98
C GLU A 435 -22.39 29.76 2.97
N GLU A 436 -23.41 29.13 2.38
CA GLU A 436 -24.33 29.80 1.44
C GLU A 436 -25.21 30.84 2.17
N GLU A 437 -25.73 30.50 3.36
CA GLU A 437 -26.51 31.44 4.19
C GLU A 437 -25.66 32.65 4.62
N THR A 438 -24.39 32.45 4.96
CA THR A 438 -23.50 33.55 5.36
C THR A 438 -23.12 34.46 4.19
N GLU A 439 -22.93 33.92 2.98
CA GLU A 439 -22.69 34.73 1.78
C GLU A 439 -23.94 35.53 1.37
N GLU A 440 -25.14 34.94 1.45
CA GLU A 440 -26.40 35.65 1.19
C GLU A 440 -26.63 36.78 2.20
N GLU A 441 -26.38 36.55 3.50
CA GLU A 441 -26.48 37.60 4.52
C GLU A 441 -25.50 38.75 4.27
N GLU A 442 -24.27 38.45 3.83
CA GLU A 442 -23.28 39.48 3.50
C GLU A 442 -23.66 40.28 2.25
N GLU A 443 -24.28 39.65 1.25
CA GLU A 443 -24.75 40.33 0.04
C GLU A 443 -25.94 41.26 0.34
N VAL A 444 -26.87 40.80 1.18
CA VAL A 444 -27.99 41.64 1.67
C VAL A 444 -27.47 42.86 2.44
N ARG A 445 -26.51 42.67 3.36
CA ARG A 445 -25.89 43.80 4.10
C ARG A 445 -25.13 44.77 3.20
N ARG A 446 -24.49 44.27 2.14
CA ARG A 446 -23.80 45.11 1.14
C ARG A 446 -24.79 45.97 0.35
N ASN A 447 -25.94 45.41 0.00
CA ASN A 447 -26.98 46.10 -0.76
C ASN A 447 -27.73 47.14 0.09
N GLU A 448 -27.92 46.90 1.40
CA GLU A 448 -28.53 47.88 2.32
C GLU A 448 -27.62 49.07 2.65
N GLN A 449 -26.31 48.96 2.49
CA GLN A 449 -25.37 50.08 2.69
C GLN A 449 -25.20 50.98 1.46
N HIS A 450 -25.71 50.58 0.30
CA HIS A 450 -25.58 51.29 -0.97
C HIS A 450 -26.91 51.81 -1.55
N GLY A 451 -28.03 51.57 -0.88
CA GLY A 451 -29.35 52.17 -1.15
C GLY A 451 -29.67 53.28 -0.18
#